data_AF-A0A397BNG6-F1
#
_entry.id   AF-A0A397BNG6-F1
#
_cell.length_a   1.000
_cell.length_b   1.000
_cell.length_c   1.000
_cell.angle_alpha   90.00
_cell.angle_beta   90.00
_cell.angle_gamma   90.00
#
_symmetry.space_group_name_H-M   'P 1'
#
loop_
_entity.id
_entity.type
_entity.pdbx_description
1 polymer ?
#
loop_
_entity_poly.entity_id
_entity_poly.type
_entity_poly.pdbx_seq_one_letter_code
_entity_poly.pdbx_strand_id
1 'polypeptide(L)'
;MVQFDMADTMGDITYMTKHRKKSLQQIHDLKQMRELSNMTGQDIARGWQTAFEREKLVIHFSMLLSAEEIQSKKQQIATLDAEYEDLERDVDESLLQETSLMEDYRRLELHRASSQYLDHAKQSIRRQRLRWKVRTNRSNLVLREAAALARSIAPPPSTSLSYAGRMASRRESDERVRQHNAHTHATNMEALKGSSNLHVVAVADAVVAECRKIVNAGSLAMQLDRSDLRDDPAAAGMCTTCGHMQCVCHVLAASTASNAPSNAAPILNGSRKRTNNGPGIALGRRRRHHRQTDGVVVADDENSVQVYNPS
;
A
#
# COMPACT_ATOMS: atom_id res chain seq x y z
N MET A 1 -26.92 87.54 3.12
CA MET A 1 -25.99 88.58 3.59
C MET A 1 -25.08 88.05 4.70
N VAL A 2 -25.61 87.46 5.78
CA VAL A 2 -24.81 86.92 6.91
C VAL A 2 -23.81 85.79 6.54
N GLN A 3 -24.10 84.95 5.54
CA GLN A 3 -23.18 83.88 5.12
C GLN A 3 -21.93 84.37 4.35
N PHE A 4 -22.02 85.52 3.67
CA PHE A 4 -20.88 86.11 2.97
C PHE A 4 -19.93 86.79 3.98
N ASP A 5 -20.48 87.50 4.96
CA ASP A 5 -19.71 88.11 6.06
C ASP A 5 -18.98 87.05 6.92
N MET A 6 -19.56 85.86 7.11
CA MET A 6 -18.88 84.77 7.80
C MET A 6 -17.72 84.17 6.99
N ALA A 7 -17.80 84.14 5.65
CA ALA A 7 -16.71 83.65 4.81
C ALA A 7 -15.53 84.63 4.77
N ASP A 8 -15.81 85.93 4.67
CA ASP A 8 -14.79 86.98 4.70
C ASP A 8 -14.11 87.07 6.07
N THR A 9 -14.87 86.99 7.17
CA THR A 9 -14.28 86.95 8.53
C THR A 9 -13.44 85.70 8.78
N MET A 10 -13.81 84.54 8.22
CA MET A 10 -12.98 83.33 8.27
C MET A 10 -11.72 83.48 7.40
N GLY A 11 -11.82 84.15 6.25
CA GLY A 11 -10.68 84.55 5.43
C GLY A 11 -9.69 85.45 6.18
N ASP A 12 -10.21 86.45 6.90
CA ASP A 12 -9.40 87.35 7.71
C ASP A 12 -8.75 86.62 8.90
N ILE A 13 -9.48 85.72 9.57
CA ILE A 13 -8.90 84.90 10.66
C ILE A 13 -7.78 83.99 10.13
N THR A 14 -7.95 83.37 8.97
CA THR A 14 -6.88 82.54 8.37
C THR A 14 -5.68 83.38 7.92
N TYR A 15 -5.90 84.58 7.39
CA TYR A 15 -4.85 85.53 7.07
C TYR A 15 -4.08 85.97 8.32
N MET A 16 -4.79 86.36 9.38
CA MET A 16 -4.22 86.80 10.65
C MET A 16 -3.46 85.70 11.37
N THR A 17 -3.96 84.46 11.36
CA THR A 17 -3.25 83.31 11.94
C THR A 17 -1.99 82.96 11.16
N LYS A 18 -2.03 83.03 9.81
CA LYS A 18 -0.84 82.85 8.96
C LYS A 18 0.19 83.96 9.20
N HIS A 19 -0.25 85.21 9.30
CA HIS A 19 0.61 86.35 9.62
C HIS A 19 1.23 86.18 11.01
N ARG A 20 0.44 85.82 12.03
CA ARG A 20 0.92 85.53 13.39
C ARG A 20 1.95 84.40 13.40
N LYS A 21 1.73 83.31 12.64
CA LYS A 21 2.70 82.22 12.51
C LYS A 21 4.02 82.70 11.89
N LYS A 22 3.96 83.51 10.83
CA LYS A 22 5.15 84.12 10.21
C LYS A 22 5.89 85.05 11.16
N SER A 23 5.17 85.92 11.88
CA SER A 23 5.78 86.83 12.86
C SER A 23 6.41 86.08 14.03
N LEU A 24 5.77 85.01 14.54
CA LEU A 24 6.35 84.16 15.58
C LEU A 24 7.60 83.42 15.09
N GLN A 25 7.59 82.93 13.85
CA GLN A 25 8.77 82.33 13.24
C GLN A 25 9.90 83.36 13.11
N GLN A 26 9.60 84.57 12.64
CA GLN A 26 10.60 85.63 12.53
C GLN A 26 11.17 86.03 13.90
N ILE A 27 10.35 86.09 14.95
CA ILE A 27 10.81 86.33 16.33
C ILE A 27 11.69 85.18 16.81
N HIS A 28 11.31 83.94 16.52
CA HIS A 28 12.12 82.76 16.85
C HIS A 28 13.48 82.82 16.16
N ASP A 29 13.51 83.09 14.85
CA ASP A 29 14.73 83.15 14.06
C ASP A 29 15.64 84.30 14.53
N LEU A 30 15.06 85.48 14.83
CA LEU A 30 15.82 86.61 15.40
C LEU A 30 16.39 86.30 16.78
N LYS A 31 15.67 85.55 17.62
CA LYS A 31 16.18 85.09 18.92
C LYS A 31 17.34 84.11 18.72
N GLN A 32 17.16 83.14 17.84
CA GLN A 32 18.20 82.16 17.51
C GLN A 32 19.46 82.84 16.96
N MET A 33 19.32 83.83 16.07
CA MET A 33 20.45 84.59 15.53
C MET A 33 21.18 85.42 16.61
N ARG A 34 20.45 86.00 17.58
CA ARG A 34 21.05 86.71 18.72
C ARG A 34 21.77 85.77 19.69
N GLU A 35 21.23 84.59 19.91
CA GLU A 35 21.88 83.54 20.71
C GLU A 35 23.17 83.08 20.03
N LEU A 36 23.13 82.85 18.72
CA LEU A 36 24.32 82.51 17.92
C LEU A 36 25.38 83.61 17.92
N SER A 37 25.00 84.90 17.88
CA SER A 37 25.95 86.00 17.94
C SER A 37 26.62 86.17 19.31
N ASN A 38 26.01 85.63 20.37
CA ASN A 38 26.52 85.70 21.74
C ASN A 38 27.23 84.41 22.19
N MET A 39 27.34 83.41 21.32
CA MET A 39 28.03 82.14 21.62
C MET A 39 29.53 82.37 21.74
N THR A 40 30.11 81.91 22.85
CA THR A 40 31.57 81.91 23.00
C THR A 40 32.19 80.69 22.29
N GLY A 41 33.49 80.74 21.99
CA GLY A 41 34.19 79.59 21.42
C GLY A 41 34.12 78.32 22.29
N GLN A 42 33.94 78.47 23.61
CA GLN A 42 33.73 77.36 24.54
C GLN A 42 32.34 76.72 24.38
N ASP A 43 31.32 77.51 24.09
CA ASP A 43 29.95 77.02 23.86
C ASP A 43 29.85 76.23 22.56
N ILE A 44 30.56 76.68 21.52
CA ILE A 44 30.69 75.95 20.25
C ILE A 44 31.38 74.59 20.50
N ALA A 45 32.49 74.56 21.22
CA ALA A 45 33.20 73.32 21.54
C ALA A 45 32.35 72.34 22.37
N ARG A 46 31.59 72.84 23.35
CA ARG A 46 30.62 72.04 24.13
C ARG A 46 29.48 71.51 23.26
N GLY A 47 28.99 72.32 22.31
CA GLY A 47 27.97 71.91 21.35
C GLY A 47 28.42 70.74 20.47
N TRP A 48 29.65 70.78 19.97
CA TRP A 48 30.24 69.66 19.22
C TRP A 48 30.41 68.41 20.07
N GLN A 49 30.88 68.55 21.32
CA GLN A 49 31.04 67.41 22.23
C GLN A 49 29.69 66.74 22.53
N THR A 50 28.66 67.53 22.85
CA THR A 50 27.31 67.01 23.13
C THR A 50 26.64 66.39 21.90
N ALA A 51 26.83 66.98 20.71
CA ALA A 51 26.37 66.38 19.45
C ALA A 51 27.07 65.04 19.16
N PHE A 52 28.39 64.98 19.35
CA PHE A 52 29.17 63.75 19.18
C PHE A 52 28.77 62.66 20.17
N GLU A 53 28.58 62.99 21.45
CA GLU A 53 28.12 62.04 22.47
C GLU A 53 26.72 61.51 22.16
N ARG A 54 25.83 62.39 21.68
CA ARG A 54 24.48 61.99 21.25
C ARG A 54 24.53 61.07 20.04
N GLU A 55 25.30 61.41 19.02
CA GLU A 55 25.45 60.58 17.81
C GLU A 55 26.07 59.23 18.15
N LYS A 56 27.08 59.19 19.02
CA LYS A 56 27.66 57.95 19.55
C LYS A 56 26.61 57.07 20.21
N LEU A 57 25.72 57.65 21.03
CA LEU A 57 24.61 56.90 21.65
C LEU A 57 23.62 56.39 20.60
N VAL A 58 23.23 57.22 19.62
CA VAL A 58 22.32 56.82 18.54
C VAL A 58 22.90 55.66 17.74
N ILE A 59 24.18 55.76 17.33
CA ILE A 59 24.87 54.70 16.61
C ILE A 59 24.91 53.43 17.47
N HIS A 60 25.29 53.54 18.75
CA HIS A 60 25.36 52.40 19.64
C HIS A 60 24.02 51.66 19.77
N PHE A 61 22.92 52.38 20.01
CA PHE A 61 21.60 51.75 20.10
C PHE A 61 21.12 51.21 18.75
N SER A 62 21.40 51.90 17.64
CA SER A 62 21.05 51.39 16.30
C SER A 62 21.79 50.09 15.97
N MET A 63 23.06 49.97 16.39
CA MET A 63 23.83 48.74 16.24
C MET A 63 23.23 47.61 17.07
N LEU A 64 22.87 47.86 18.33
CA LEU A 64 22.25 46.86 19.20
C LEU A 64 20.91 46.36 18.63
N LEU A 65 20.04 47.29 18.20
CA LEU A 65 18.78 46.95 17.56
C LEU A 65 18.99 46.12 16.29
N SER A 66 19.95 46.52 15.43
CA SER A 66 20.25 45.76 14.21
C SER A 66 20.77 44.34 14.52
N ALA A 67 21.53 44.16 15.60
CA ALA A 67 22.03 42.85 16.01
C ALA A 67 20.87 41.95 16.49
N GLU A 68 19.93 42.50 17.26
CA GLU A 68 18.72 41.80 17.68
C GLU A 68 17.83 41.43 16.49
N GLU A 69 17.65 42.34 15.52
CA GLU A 69 16.90 42.06 14.30
C GLU A 69 17.54 40.94 13.48
N ILE A 70 18.86 40.96 13.31
CA ILE A 70 19.60 39.89 12.62
C ILE A 70 19.40 38.56 13.35
N GLN A 71 19.48 38.55 14.69
CA GLN A 71 19.28 37.35 15.48
C GLN A 71 17.84 36.81 15.34
N SER A 72 16.84 37.69 15.40
CA SER A 72 15.44 37.34 15.19
C SER A 72 15.22 36.75 13.79
N LYS A 73 15.82 37.34 12.75
CA LYS A 73 15.73 36.81 11.38
C LYS A 73 16.42 35.46 11.22
N LYS A 74 17.56 35.25 11.87
CA LYS A 74 18.22 33.93 11.89
C LYS A 74 17.35 32.86 12.55
N GLN A 75 16.68 33.19 13.65
CA GLN A 75 15.74 32.27 14.29
C GLN A 75 14.55 31.98 13.37
N GLN A 76 14.00 32.98 12.70
CA GLN A 76 12.91 32.82 11.75
C GLN A 76 13.31 31.93 10.55
N ILE A 77 14.54 32.07 10.03
CA ILE A 77 15.04 31.20 8.97
C ILE A 77 15.16 29.76 9.47
N ALA A 78 15.75 29.55 10.65
CA ALA A 78 15.88 28.21 11.21
C ALA A 78 14.53 27.52 11.47
N THR A 79 13.49 28.26 11.88
CA THR A 79 12.15 27.70 12.02
C THR A 79 11.55 27.33 10.67
N LEU A 80 11.74 28.18 9.66
CA LEU A 80 11.24 27.88 8.31
C LEU A 80 11.97 26.67 7.72
N ASP A 81 13.27 26.54 7.92
CA ASP A 81 14.05 25.39 7.45
C ASP A 81 13.52 24.09 8.05
N ALA A 82 13.20 24.07 9.35
CA ALA A 82 12.56 22.92 10.00
C ALA A 82 11.17 22.61 9.43
N GLU A 83 10.35 23.64 9.17
CA GLU A 83 9.04 23.45 8.51
C GLU A 83 9.17 22.91 7.08
N TYR A 84 10.21 23.32 6.34
CA TYR A 84 10.50 22.77 5.02
C TYR A 84 10.88 21.29 5.08
N GLU A 85 11.74 20.90 6.02
CA GLU A 85 12.11 19.50 6.25
C GLU A 85 10.89 18.65 6.64
N ASP A 86 9.98 19.20 7.44
CA ASP A 86 8.72 18.53 7.81
C ASP A 86 7.84 18.30 6.57
N LEU A 87 7.66 19.34 5.73
CA LEU A 87 6.88 19.25 4.49
C LEU A 87 7.49 18.27 3.48
N GLU A 88 8.83 18.22 3.38
CA GLU A 88 9.51 17.26 2.51
C GLU A 88 9.23 15.82 2.96
N ARG A 89 9.27 15.56 4.27
CA ARG A 89 8.93 14.24 4.84
C ARG A 89 7.46 13.88 4.60
N ASP A 90 6.54 14.83 4.72
CA ASP A 90 5.12 14.61 4.45
C ASP A 90 4.85 14.27 2.97
N VAL A 91 5.57 14.91 2.05
CA VAL A 91 5.49 14.62 0.62
C VAL A 91 6.01 13.21 0.32
N ASP A 92 7.16 12.83 0.90
CA ASP A 92 7.72 11.49 0.74
C ASP A 92 6.78 10.42 1.29
N GLU A 93 6.18 10.64 2.46
CA GLU A 93 5.19 9.74 3.02
C GLU A 93 3.97 9.60 2.10
N SER A 94 3.47 10.71 1.57
CA SER A 94 2.35 10.71 0.63
C SER A 94 2.64 9.90 -0.63
N LEU A 95 3.85 10.05 -1.20
CA LEU A 95 4.29 9.28 -2.38
C LEU A 95 4.41 7.78 -2.07
N LEU A 96 4.92 7.42 -0.90
CA LEU A 96 4.99 6.02 -0.47
C LEU A 96 3.58 5.42 -0.28
N GLN A 97 2.65 6.18 0.28
CA GLN A 97 1.26 5.76 0.40
C GLN A 97 0.61 5.57 -0.97
N GLU A 98 0.76 6.52 -1.89
CA GLU A 98 0.22 6.43 -3.26
C GLU A 98 0.76 5.19 -3.99
N THR A 99 2.08 4.98 -3.95
CA THR A 99 2.72 3.82 -4.60
C THR A 99 2.23 2.50 -4.03
N SER A 100 2.06 2.41 -2.70
CA SER A 100 1.49 1.21 -2.06
C SER A 100 0.05 0.93 -2.53
N LEU A 101 -0.80 1.97 -2.58
CA LEU A 101 -2.18 1.85 -3.04
C LEU A 101 -2.24 1.41 -4.50
N MET A 102 -1.39 1.97 -5.37
CA MET A 102 -1.32 1.59 -6.77
C MET A 102 -0.92 0.13 -6.97
N GLU A 103 0.01 -0.39 -6.16
CA GLU A 103 0.36 -1.82 -6.20
C GLU A 103 -0.78 -2.71 -5.70
N ASP A 104 -1.52 -2.30 -4.67
CA ASP A 104 -2.69 -3.04 -4.19
C ASP A 104 -3.78 -3.10 -5.27
N TYR A 105 -4.06 -1.98 -5.95
CA TYR A 105 -4.96 -1.96 -7.09
C TYR A 105 -4.48 -2.87 -8.21
N ARG A 106 -3.18 -2.85 -8.53
CA ARG A 106 -2.60 -3.72 -9.56
C ARG A 106 -2.77 -5.20 -9.21
N ARG A 107 -2.51 -5.59 -7.97
CA ARG A 107 -2.68 -6.97 -7.48
C ARG A 107 -4.14 -7.42 -7.57
N LEU A 108 -5.07 -6.54 -7.19
CA LEU A 108 -6.50 -6.81 -7.23
C LEU A 108 -6.99 -7.02 -8.67
N GLU A 109 -6.55 -6.19 -9.60
CA GLU A 109 -6.89 -6.33 -11.03
C GLU A 109 -6.28 -7.61 -11.63
N LEU A 110 -5.03 -7.94 -11.30
CA LEU A 110 -4.42 -9.21 -11.71
C LEU A 110 -5.20 -10.43 -11.17
N HIS A 111 -5.65 -10.37 -9.91
CA HIS A 111 -6.46 -11.42 -9.32
C HIS A 111 -7.82 -11.56 -10.02
N ARG A 112 -8.49 -10.44 -10.34
CA ARG A 112 -9.75 -10.43 -11.09
C ARG A 112 -9.56 -11.03 -12.48
N ALA A 113 -8.55 -10.60 -13.22
CA ALA A 113 -8.24 -11.12 -14.56
C ALA A 113 -7.94 -12.62 -14.53
N SER A 114 -7.13 -13.07 -13.55
CA SER A 114 -6.84 -14.49 -13.34
C SER A 114 -8.10 -15.30 -13.04
N SER A 115 -8.97 -14.80 -12.17
CA SER A 115 -10.24 -15.47 -11.83
C SER A 115 -11.15 -15.60 -13.06
N GLN A 116 -11.30 -14.53 -13.83
CA GLN A 116 -12.08 -14.55 -15.08
C GLN A 116 -11.50 -15.55 -16.09
N TYR A 117 -10.18 -15.58 -16.24
CA TYR A 117 -9.51 -16.55 -17.11
C TYR A 117 -9.76 -17.98 -16.66
N LEU A 118 -9.61 -18.28 -15.37
CA LEU A 118 -9.86 -19.62 -14.82
C LEU A 118 -11.30 -20.06 -15.03
N ASP A 119 -12.27 -19.15 -14.85
CA ASP A 119 -13.68 -19.47 -15.05
C ASP A 119 -14.00 -19.68 -16.53
N HIS A 120 -13.45 -18.87 -17.42
CA HIS A 120 -13.56 -19.10 -18.86
C HIS A 120 -12.91 -20.43 -19.28
N ALA A 121 -11.75 -20.76 -18.70
CA ALA A 121 -11.08 -22.04 -18.93
C ALA A 121 -11.95 -23.22 -18.45
N LYS A 122 -12.51 -23.16 -17.24
CA LYS A 122 -13.45 -24.17 -16.72
C LYS A 122 -14.66 -24.33 -17.64
N GLN A 123 -15.25 -23.23 -18.11
CA GLN A 123 -16.38 -23.25 -19.03
C GLN A 123 -16.01 -23.88 -20.37
N SER A 124 -14.84 -23.54 -20.94
CA SER A 124 -14.39 -24.11 -22.21
C SER A 124 -14.14 -25.62 -22.11
N ILE A 125 -13.49 -26.07 -21.03
CA ILE A 125 -13.32 -27.49 -20.71
C ILE A 125 -14.68 -28.17 -20.57
N ARG A 126 -15.64 -27.57 -19.86
CA ARG A 126 -17.00 -28.10 -19.73
C ARG A 126 -17.69 -28.23 -21.09
N ARG A 127 -17.60 -27.23 -21.97
CA ARG A 127 -18.16 -27.29 -23.33
C ARG A 127 -17.53 -28.43 -24.14
N GLN A 128 -16.20 -28.60 -24.07
CA GLN A 128 -15.53 -29.72 -24.70
C GLN A 128 -15.99 -31.06 -24.13
N ARG A 129 -16.02 -31.21 -22.81
CA ARG A 129 -16.52 -32.42 -22.14
C ARG A 129 -17.94 -32.76 -22.57
N LEU A 130 -18.84 -31.79 -22.63
CA LEU A 130 -20.22 -31.98 -23.09
C LEU A 130 -20.29 -32.35 -24.57
N ARG A 131 -19.46 -31.76 -25.43
CA ARG A 131 -19.38 -32.08 -26.86
C ARG A 131 -18.97 -33.52 -27.10
N TRP A 132 -18.02 -34.03 -26.33
CA TRP A 132 -17.51 -35.39 -26.44
C TRP A 132 -18.18 -36.37 -25.46
N LYS A 133 -19.20 -35.92 -24.70
CA LYS A 133 -19.89 -36.76 -23.73
C LYS A 133 -20.73 -37.80 -24.47
N VAL A 134 -20.47 -39.08 -24.20
CA VAL A 134 -21.35 -40.16 -24.64
C VAL A 134 -22.69 -40.00 -23.94
N ARG A 135 -23.77 -39.82 -24.71
CA ARG A 135 -25.13 -39.65 -24.19
C ARG A 135 -25.60 -40.98 -23.61
N THR A 136 -25.52 -41.12 -22.29
CA THR A 136 -26.03 -42.28 -21.55
C THR A 136 -27.06 -41.82 -20.52
N ASN A 137 -28.22 -42.47 -20.47
CA ASN A 137 -29.26 -42.18 -19.47
C ASN A 137 -28.87 -42.65 -18.06
N ARG A 138 -27.87 -43.53 -17.95
CA ARG A 138 -27.38 -44.09 -16.69
C ARG A 138 -26.97 -43.01 -15.69
N SER A 139 -26.32 -41.93 -16.13
CA SER A 139 -25.93 -40.87 -15.19
C SER A 139 -27.13 -40.13 -14.60
N ASN A 140 -28.18 -39.91 -15.39
CA ASN A 140 -29.39 -39.25 -14.93
C ASN A 140 -30.21 -40.16 -14.01
N LEU A 141 -30.22 -41.46 -14.29
CA LEU A 141 -30.82 -42.46 -13.41
C LEU A 141 -30.13 -42.48 -12.04
N VAL A 142 -28.80 -42.60 -12.02
CA VAL A 142 -27.99 -42.58 -10.79
C VAL A 142 -28.20 -41.28 -10.00
N LEU A 143 -28.26 -40.12 -10.67
CA LEU A 143 -28.55 -38.85 -10.01
C LEU A 143 -29.96 -38.79 -9.43
N ARG A 144 -30.96 -39.36 -10.11
CA ARG A 144 -32.33 -39.45 -9.60
C ARG A 144 -32.44 -40.38 -8.40
N GLU A 145 -31.79 -41.53 -8.46
CA GLU A 145 -31.71 -42.49 -7.35
C GLU A 145 -31.01 -41.88 -6.14
N ALA A 146 -29.85 -41.23 -6.35
CA ALA A 146 -29.12 -40.52 -5.31
C ALA A 146 -29.96 -39.38 -4.69
N ALA A 147 -30.70 -38.62 -5.50
CA ALA A 147 -31.59 -37.57 -5.01
C ALA A 147 -32.82 -38.13 -4.28
N ALA A 148 -33.34 -39.28 -4.70
CA ALA A 148 -34.42 -39.96 -4.00
C ALA A 148 -33.97 -40.47 -2.63
N LEU A 149 -32.79 -41.08 -2.56
CA LEU A 149 -32.16 -41.54 -1.32
C LEU A 149 -31.83 -40.36 -0.39
N ALA A 150 -31.31 -39.25 -0.92
CA ALA A 150 -31.09 -38.05 -0.12
C ALA A 150 -32.39 -37.50 0.50
N ARG A 151 -33.51 -37.55 -0.26
CA ARG A 151 -34.83 -37.14 0.26
C ARG A 151 -35.39 -38.10 1.30
N SER A 152 -35.10 -39.39 1.24
CA SER A 152 -35.55 -40.35 2.26
C SER A 152 -34.79 -40.23 3.59
N ILE A 153 -33.57 -39.67 3.55
CA ILE A 153 -32.72 -39.46 4.74
C ILE A 153 -32.90 -38.06 5.33
N ALA A 154 -33.20 -37.07 4.48
CA ALA A 154 -33.38 -35.70 4.91
C ALA A 154 -34.61 -35.55 5.83
N PRO A 155 -34.54 -34.69 6.86
CA PRO A 155 -35.71 -34.34 7.66
C PRO A 155 -36.79 -33.69 6.78
N PRO A 156 -38.06 -33.68 7.22
CA PRO A 156 -39.12 -32.96 6.52
C PRO A 156 -38.72 -31.48 6.34
N PRO A 157 -39.16 -30.84 5.24
CA PRO A 157 -38.78 -29.47 4.92
C PRO A 157 -39.16 -28.53 6.07
N SER A 158 -38.23 -27.64 6.43
CA SER A 158 -38.44 -26.67 7.52
C SER A 158 -39.70 -25.85 7.32
N THR A 159 -40.49 -25.74 8.38
CA THR A 159 -41.65 -24.86 8.49
C THR A 159 -41.27 -23.40 8.79
N SER A 160 -39.97 -23.10 8.97
CA SER A 160 -39.51 -21.74 9.25
C SER A 160 -39.60 -20.85 8.01
N LEU A 161 -40.26 -19.70 8.13
CA LEU A 161 -40.34 -18.71 7.05
C LEU A 161 -39.07 -17.84 6.92
N SER A 162 -38.21 -17.81 7.96
CA SER A 162 -36.98 -17.01 7.95
C SER A 162 -35.92 -17.59 7.01
N TYR A 163 -35.14 -16.73 6.34
CA TYR A 163 -34.04 -17.17 5.46
C TYR A 163 -32.98 -17.94 6.26
N ALA A 164 -32.61 -17.43 7.44
CA ALA A 164 -31.65 -18.09 8.32
C ALA A 164 -32.11 -19.49 8.75
N GLY A 165 -33.39 -19.66 9.10
CA GLY A 165 -33.97 -20.95 9.47
C GLY A 165 -34.00 -21.94 8.30
N ARG A 166 -34.33 -21.47 7.09
CA ARG A 166 -34.27 -22.29 5.86
C ARG A 166 -32.85 -22.74 5.53
N MET A 167 -31.87 -21.85 5.67
CA MET A 167 -30.46 -22.18 5.43
C MET A 167 -29.90 -23.14 6.49
N ALA A 168 -30.29 -22.99 7.75
CA ALA A 168 -29.90 -23.90 8.83
C ALA A 168 -30.45 -25.32 8.59
N SER A 169 -31.74 -25.45 8.27
CA SER A 169 -32.37 -26.73 7.96
C SER A 169 -31.73 -27.41 6.74
N ARG A 170 -31.36 -26.64 5.70
CA ARG A 170 -30.64 -27.17 4.55
C ARG A 170 -29.25 -27.70 4.90
N ARG A 171 -28.50 -26.99 5.76
CA ARG A 171 -27.20 -27.47 6.24
C ARG A 171 -27.34 -28.78 7.03
N GLU A 172 -28.37 -28.88 7.86
CA GLU A 172 -28.66 -30.09 8.64
C GLU A 172 -29.04 -31.28 7.75
N SER A 173 -29.86 -31.06 6.71
CA SER A 173 -30.18 -32.11 5.73
C SER A 173 -28.93 -32.56 4.96
N ASP A 174 -28.10 -31.62 4.52
CA ASP A 174 -26.87 -31.92 3.77
C ASP A 174 -25.84 -32.66 4.64
N GLU A 175 -25.75 -32.32 5.93
CA GLU A 175 -24.92 -33.01 6.91
C GLU A 175 -25.39 -34.46 7.14
N ARG A 176 -26.69 -34.71 7.32
CA ARG A 176 -27.23 -36.08 7.47
C ARG A 176 -26.98 -36.94 6.22
N VAL A 177 -27.16 -36.38 5.03
CA VAL A 177 -26.85 -37.09 3.78
C VAL A 177 -25.37 -37.42 3.68
N ARG A 178 -24.48 -36.49 4.09
CA ARG A 178 -23.03 -36.76 4.15
C ARG A 178 -22.69 -37.86 5.15
N GLN A 179 -23.28 -37.86 6.34
CA GLN A 179 -23.05 -38.89 7.36
C GLN A 179 -23.55 -40.26 6.89
N HIS A 180 -24.74 -40.34 6.30
CA HIS A 180 -25.25 -41.58 5.74
C HIS A 180 -24.35 -42.12 4.62
N ASN A 181 -23.91 -41.26 3.70
CA ASN A 181 -23.00 -41.65 2.61
C ASN A 181 -21.63 -42.11 3.14
N ALA A 182 -21.10 -41.43 4.15
CA ALA A 182 -19.86 -41.84 4.80
C ALA A 182 -20.02 -43.20 5.50
N HIS A 183 -21.15 -43.43 6.17
CA HIS A 183 -21.46 -44.70 6.83
C HIS A 183 -21.62 -45.84 5.81
N THR A 184 -22.41 -45.63 4.75
CA THR A 184 -22.55 -46.63 3.67
C THR A 184 -21.24 -46.89 2.94
N HIS A 185 -20.41 -45.88 2.74
CA HIS A 185 -19.08 -46.08 2.17
C HIS A 185 -18.19 -46.89 3.13
N ALA A 186 -18.21 -46.61 4.42
CA ALA A 186 -17.46 -47.36 5.42
C ALA A 186 -17.94 -48.82 5.50
N THR A 187 -19.24 -49.08 5.49
CA THR A 187 -19.78 -50.45 5.50
C THR A 187 -19.46 -51.20 4.20
N ASN A 188 -19.55 -50.55 3.05
CA ASN A 188 -19.14 -51.15 1.77
C ASN A 188 -17.65 -51.46 1.73
N MET A 189 -16.80 -50.55 2.24
CA MET A 189 -15.35 -50.78 2.36
C MET A 189 -15.06 -51.96 3.31
N GLU A 190 -15.80 -52.07 4.42
CA GLU A 190 -15.65 -53.19 5.35
C GLU A 190 -16.10 -54.52 4.72
N ALA A 191 -17.21 -54.53 3.97
CA ALA A 191 -17.67 -55.71 3.23
C ALA A 191 -16.71 -56.13 2.10
N LEU A 192 -16.02 -55.17 1.47
CA LEU A 192 -15.01 -55.43 0.44
C LEU A 192 -13.73 -56.05 1.02
N LYS A 193 -13.37 -55.78 2.27
CA LYS A 193 -12.22 -56.43 2.94
C LYS A 193 -12.40 -57.95 3.03
N GLY A 194 -13.63 -58.44 3.19
CA GLY A 194 -13.95 -59.87 3.28
C GLY A 194 -14.07 -60.62 1.95
N SER A 195 -14.16 -59.90 0.81
CA SER A 195 -14.39 -60.49 -0.52
C SER A 195 -13.25 -60.26 -1.52
N SER A 196 -12.19 -59.55 -1.10
CA SER A 196 -11.06 -59.26 -1.96
C SER A 196 -10.11 -60.47 -2.06
N ASN A 197 -9.75 -60.83 -3.30
CA ASN A 197 -8.75 -61.85 -3.54
C ASN A 197 -7.38 -61.28 -3.14
N LEU A 198 -6.84 -61.74 -2.01
CA LEU A 198 -5.65 -61.17 -1.34
C LEU A 198 -4.46 -60.97 -2.28
N HIS A 199 -4.29 -61.85 -3.27
CA HIS A 199 -3.25 -61.71 -4.29
C HIS A 199 -3.41 -60.48 -5.18
N VAL A 200 -4.63 -60.11 -5.56
CA VAL A 200 -4.88 -58.95 -6.42
C VAL A 200 -4.63 -57.65 -5.66
N VAL A 201 -5.01 -57.60 -4.38
CA VAL A 201 -4.74 -56.46 -3.50
C VAL A 201 -3.24 -56.31 -3.26
N ALA A 202 -2.54 -57.40 -2.94
CA ALA A 202 -1.09 -57.39 -2.75
C ALA A 202 -0.33 -56.94 -4.01
N VAL A 203 -0.75 -57.38 -5.20
CA VAL A 203 -0.15 -56.94 -6.47
C VAL A 203 -0.44 -55.45 -6.73
N ALA A 204 -1.66 -54.98 -6.48
CA ALA A 204 -2.00 -53.57 -6.63
C ALA A 204 -1.20 -52.68 -5.66
N ASP A 205 -1.07 -53.09 -4.40
CA ASP A 205 -0.28 -52.38 -3.38
C ASP A 205 1.20 -52.36 -3.74
N ALA A 206 1.75 -53.46 -4.27
CA ALA A 206 3.13 -53.52 -4.76
C ALA A 206 3.36 -52.55 -5.94
N VAL A 207 2.43 -52.50 -6.89
CA VAL A 207 2.50 -51.55 -8.03
C VAL A 207 2.39 -50.11 -7.56
N VAL A 208 1.50 -49.80 -6.61
CA VAL A 208 1.37 -48.45 -6.03
C VAL A 208 2.63 -48.07 -5.25
N ALA A 209 3.24 -49.00 -4.52
CA ALA A 209 4.50 -48.79 -3.82
C ALA A 209 5.65 -48.46 -4.79
N GLU A 210 5.77 -49.20 -5.90
CA GLU A 210 6.79 -48.91 -6.93
C GLU A 210 6.53 -47.58 -7.66
N CYS A 211 5.28 -47.27 -8.01
CA CYS A 211 4.93 -45.97 -8.57
C CYS A 211 5.26 -44.81 -7.60
N ARG A 212 5.02 -44.99 -6.29
CA ARG A 212 5.43 -44.02 -5.27
C ARG A 212 6.95 -43.87 -5.19
N LYS A 213 7.73 -44.95 -5.27
CA LYS A 213 9.19 -44.87 -5.32
C LYS A 213 9.67 -44.06 -6.52
N ILE A 214 9.08 -44.27 -7.70
CA ILE A 214 9.42 -43.52 -8.92
C ILE A 214 9.05 -42.04 -8.79
N VAL A 215 7.87 -41.73 -8.25
CA VAL A 215 7.44 -40.34 -8.01
C VAL A 215 8.34 -39.66 -6.98
N ASN A 216 8.71 -40.35 -5.90
CA ASN A 216 9.60 -39.82 -4.88
C ASN A 216 11.03 -39.63 -5.42
N ALA A 217 11.50 -40.51 -6.32
CA ALA A 217 12.79 -40.38 -6.98
C ALA A 217 12.83 -39.27 -8.06
N GLY A 218 11.69 -38.99 -8.71
CA GLY A 218 11.58 -37.95 -9.74
C GLY A 218 11.17 -36.57 -9.23
N SER A 219 10.66 -36.48 -8.00
CA SER A 219 10.28 -35.23 -7.35
C SER A 219 11.50 -34.52 -6.78
N LEU A 220 12.05 -33.56 -7.54
CA LEU A 220 13.13 -32.67 -7.11
C LEU A 220 12.83 -31.96 -5.76
N ALA A 221 11.54 -31.75 -5.45
CA ALA A 221 11.07 -31.09 -4.24
C ALA A 221 11.19 -31.93 -2.95
N MET A 222 11.55 -33.22 -3.06
CA MET A 222 11.80 -34.10 -1.90
C MET A 222 13.25 -34.60 -1.80
N GLN A 223 14.11 -34.29 -2.77
CA GLN A 223 15.54 -34.57 -2.72
C GLN A 223 16.38 -33.43 -2.13
N LEU A 224 15.75 -32.29 -1.85
CA LEU A 224 16.33 -31.28 -0.98
C LEU A 224 15.93 -31.65 0.43
N ASP A 225 16.91 -31.98 1.27
CA ASP A 225 16.69 -32.01 2.71
C ASP A 225 16.03 -30.68 3.09
N ARG A 226 14.83 -30.74 3.66
CA ARG A 226 14.20 -29.58 4.28
C ARG A 226 14.98 -29.28 5.56
N SER A 227 16.19 -28.75 5.40
CA SER A 227 16.88 -28.04 6.47
C SER A 227 16.06 -26.79 6.76
N ASP A 228 15.27 -26.83 7.83
CA ASP A 228 14.76 -25.60 8.41
C ASP A 228 15.97 -24.72 8.71
N LEU A 229 15.95 -23.46 8.28
CA LEU A 229 17.05 -22.51 8.55
C LEU A 229 17.31 -22.32 10.06
N ARG A 230 16.37 -22.77 10.90
CA ARG A 230 16.48 -22.80 12.37
C ARG A 230 17.31 -23.98 12.88
N ASP A 231 17.43 -25.06 12.12
CA ASP A 231 18.16 -26.26 12.50
C ASP A 231 19.67 -26.16 12.19
N ASP A 232 20.06 -25.21 11.32
CA ASP A 232 21.45 -24.92 11.01
C ASP A 232 21.94 -23.71 11.84
N PRO A 233 22.79 -23.91 12.86
CA PRO A 233 23.29 -22.84 13.72
C PRO A 233 24.16 -21.81 12.96
N ALA A 234 24.59 -22.11 11.74
CA ALA A 234 25.27 -21.16 10.85
C ALA A 234 24.29 -20.31 10.01
N ALA A 235 23.06 -20.79 9.79
CA ALA A 235 22.04 -20.11 8.99
C ALA A 235 20.96 -19.42 9.84
N ALA A 236 20.87 -19.77 11.13
CA ALA A 236 20.10 -19.01 12.11
C ALA A 236 20.76 -17.63 12.27
N GLY A 237 20.21 -16.64 11.57
CA GLY A 237 20.67 -15.25 11.61
C GLY A 237 20.52 -14.54 12.96
N MET A 238 20.53 -15.26 14.08
CA MET A 238 20.53 -14.77 15.46
C MET A 238 21.49 -15.62 16.31
N CYS A 239 22.43 -14.96 16.99
CA CYS A 239 23.34 -15.63 17.90
C CYS A 239 22.57 -16.22 19.10
N THR A 240 22.75 -17.52 19.36
CA THR A 240 22.07 -18.24 20.45
C THR A 240 22.54 -17.83 21.85
N THR A 241 23.69 -17.16 21.96
CA THR A 241 24.27 -16.72 23.23
C THR A 241 23.85 -15.30 23.61
N CYS A 242 23.69 -14.41 22.63
CA CYS A 242 23.44 -12.97 22.85
C CYS A 242 22.14 -12.45 22.20
N GLY A 243 21.44 -13.28 21.42
CA GLY A 243 20.18 -12.94 20.73
C GLY A 243 20.32 -11.93 19.57
N HIS A 244 21.51 -11.44 19.26
CA HIS A 244 21.72 -10.43 18.22
C HIS A 244 21.95 -11.07 16.84
N MET A 245 21.42 -10.43 15.80
CA MET A 245 21.60 -10.89 14.41
C MET A 245 23.05 -10.77 13.90
N GLN A 246 23.81 -9.81 14.43
CA GLN A 246 25.24 -9.65 14.21
C GLN A 246 25.90 -9.63 15.59
N CYS A 247 26.63 -10.69 15.92
CA CYS A 247 27.23 -10.87 17.23
C CYS A 247 28.67 -11.38 17.10
N VAL A 248 29.57 -10.89 17.95
CA VAL A 248 31.01 -11.23 17.90
C VAL A 248 31.34 -12.46 18.78
N CYS A 249 30.36 -12.98 19.52
CA CYS A 249 30.53 -14.10 20.45
C CYS A 249 31.15 -15.37 19.81
N HIS A 250 30.91 -15.60 18.52
CA HIS A 250 31.43 -16.77 17.80
C HIS A 250 32.69 -16.49 16.98
N VAL A 251 33.06 -15.22 16.76
CA VAL A 251 34.29 -14.84 16.04
C VAL A 251 35.53 -15.17 16.88
N LEU A 252 35.45 -14.92 18.19
CA LEU A 252 36.55 -15.24 19.13
C LEU A 252 36.67 -16.75 19.40
N ALA A 253 35.56 -17.49 19.37
CA ALA A 253 35.55 -18.94 19.56
C ALA A 253 36.10 -19.72 18.35
N ALA A 254 35.92 -19.20 17.12
CA ALA A 254 36.45 -19.83 15.92
C ALA A 254 37.98 -19.68 15.80
N SER A 255 38.56 -18.59 16.31
CA SER A 255 40.02 -18.35 16.29
C SER A 255 40.85 -19.30 17.15
N THR A 256 40.23 -20.09 18.04
CA THR A 256 40.94 -21.09 18.86
C THR A 256 40.78 -22.53 18.34
N ALA A 257 39.87 -22.78 17.39
CA ALA A 257 39.55 -24.13 16.90
C ALA A 257 40.18 -24.49 15.53
N SER A 258 40.86 -23.56 14.86
CA SER A 258 41.37 -23.75 13.49
C SER A 258 42.74 -24.46 13.37
N ASN A 259 43.26 -25.07 14.44
CA ASN A 259 44.47 -25.90 14.38
C ASN A 259 44.13 -27.40 14.33
N ALA A 260 43.50 -27.86 13.24
CA ALA A 260 43.45 -29.28 12.88
C ALA A 260 43.29 -29.45 11.36
N PRO A 261 44.20 -30.16 10.65
CA PRO A 261 44.04 -30.43 9.23
C PRO A 261 43.35 -31.77 9.02
N SER A 262 42.29 -31.84 8.19
CA SER A 262 41.93 -33.10 7.54
C SER A 262 41.31 -32.92 6.15
N ASN A 263 42.05 -33.49 5.21
CA ASN A 263 41.76 -33.88 3.84
C ASN A 263 40.32 -34.34 3.55
N ALA A 264 39.70 -33.79 2.49
CA ALA A 264 39.19 -34.55 1.34
C ALA A 264 38.42 -33.64 0.37
N ALA A 265 38.93 -33.49 -0.85
CA ALA A 265 38.14 -33.07 -2.02
C ALA A 265 37.76 -34.32 -2.83
N PRO A 266 36.64 -34.28 -3.57
CA PRO A 266 36.76 -34.57 -4.99
C PRO A 266 35.90 -33.68 -5.89
N ILE A 267 36.61 -33.00 -6.80
CA ILE A 267 36.43 -32.89 -8.26
C ILE A 267 35.08 -33.40 -8.84
N LEU A 268 34.33 -32.48 -9.48
CA LEU A 268 33.34 -32.80 -10.51
C LEU A 268 33.71 -32.09 -11.82
N ASN A 269 34.18 -32.87 -12.80
CA ASN A 269 34.31 -32.50 -14.20
C ASN A 269 33.42 -33.45 -15.01
N GLY A 270 32.53 -32.92 -15.88
CA GLY A 270 31.64 -33.78 -16.67
C GLY A 270 30.62 -33.08 -17.56
N SER A 271 31.13 -32.41 -18.60
CA SER A 271 30.50 -32.02 -19.86
C SER A 271 29.13 -32.64 -20.22
N ARG A 272 28.10 -31.80 -20.47
CA ARG A 272 26.88 -32.18 -21.21
C ARG A 272 26.82 -31.47 -22.56
N LYS A 273 27.22 -32.20 -23.60
CA LYS A 273 26.84 -31.96 -25.01
C LYS A 273 25.35 -32.26 -25.16
N ARG A 274 24.55 -31.33 -25.66
CA ARG A 274 23.22 -31.63 -26.22
C ARG A 274 23.05 -30.94 -27.56
N THR A 275 22.85 -31.77 -28.56
CA THR A 275 22.74 -31.50 -29.99
C THR A 275 21.40 -30.88 -30.34
N ASN A 276 21.43 -29.87 -31.21
CA ASN A 276 20.30 -29.50 -32.06
C ASN A 276 19.98 -30.65 -33.02
N ASN A 277 18.68 -30.98 -33.18
CA ASN A 277 17.99 -31.17 -34.48
C ASN A 277 16.60 -31.81 -34.29
N GLY A 278 15.61 -31.26 -34.98
CA GLY A 278 14.29 -31.87 -35.19
C GLY A 278 13.21 -30.84 -35.59
N PRO A 279 12.79 -30.77 -36.87
CA PRO A 279 11.79 -29.81 -37.36
C PRO A 279 10.37 -30.39 -37.35
N GLY A 280 9.37 -29.55 -37.11
CA GLY A 280 7.96 -29.89 -37.32
C GLY A 280 7.04 -29.15 -36.34
N ILE A 281 5.90 -28.56 -36.68
CA ILE A 281 5.05 -28.58 -37.87
C ILE A 281 4.34 -27.22 -37.86
N ALA A 282 4.33 -26.50 -38.98
CA ALA A 282 3.54 -25.28 -39.13
C ALA A 282 2.04 -25.62 -39.16
N LEU A 283 1.31 -25.30 -38.09
CA LEU A 283 -0.14 -25.37 -38.09
C LEU A 283 -0.71 -24.18 -38.86
N GLY A 284 -1.22 -24.48 -40.04
CA GLY A 284 -1.79 -23.51 -40.98
C GLY A 284 -2.91 -22.65 -40.38
N ARG A 285 -2.83 -21.35 -40.67
CA ARG A 285 -3.90 -20.37 -40.43
C ARG A 285 -5.15 -20.76 -41.23
N ARG A 286 -6.23 -21.17 -40.56
CA ARG A 286 -7.57 -21.14 -41.15
C ARG A 286 -8.17 -19.76 -40.93
N ARG A 287 -8.32 -19.01 -42.03
CA ARG A 287 -9.15 -17.80 -42.09
C ARG A 287 -10.58 -18.17 -41.70
N ARG A 288 -11.14 -17.49 -40.70
CA ARG A 288 -12.59 -17.49 -40.45
C ARG A 288 -13.18 -16.31 -41.21
N HIS A 289 -14.08 -16.60 -42.14
CA HIS A 289 -14.95 -15.60 -42.74
C HIS A 289 -15.86 -15.01 -41.65
N HIS A 290 -15.80 -13.69 -41.51
CA HIS A 290 -16.73 -12.89 -40.75
C HIS A 290 -18.07 -12.90 -41.50
N ARG A 291 -19.11 -13.49 -40.92
CA ARG A 291 -20.49 -13.14 -41.30
C ARG A 291 -20.96 -12.10 -40.29
N GLN A 292 -21.15 -10.89 -40.78
CA GLN A 292 -21.95 -9.86 -40.14
C GLN A 292 -23.38 -10.38 -40.01
N THR A 293 -23.91 -10.33 -38.80
CA THR A 293 -25.35 -10.21 -38.57
C THR A 293 -25.48 -9.05 -37.62
N ASP A 294 -25.88 -7.91 -38.17
CA ASP A 294 -26.35 -6.76 -37.41
C ASP A 294 -27.53 -7.21 -36.56
N GLY A 295 -27.33 -7.16 -35.24
CA GLY A 295 -28.33 -7.45 -34.23
C GLY A 295 -28.42 -6.25 -33.31
N VAL A 296 -29.39 -5.39 -33.62
CA VAL A 296 -29.82 -4.21 -32.88
C VAL A 296 -29.83 -4.46 -31.38
N VAL A 297 -29.08 -3.65 -30.64
CA VAL A 297 -29.21 -3.51 -29.18
C VAL A 297 -30.45 -2.64 -28.95
N VAL A 298 -31.54 -3.27 -28.52
CA VAL A 298 -32.65 -2.54 -27.89
C VAL A 298 -32.20 -2.25 -26.46
N ALA A 299 -31.99 -0.97 -26.18
CA ALA A 299 -31.83 -0.47 -24.82
C ALA A 299 -33.22 -0.44 -24.18
N ASP A 300 -33.48 -1.34 -23.24
CA ASP A 300 -34.61 -1.21 -22.33
C ASP A 300 -34.18 -0.27 -21.18
N ASP A 301 -34.48 1.02 -21.38
CA ASP A 301 -34.47 2.05 -20.34
C ASP A 301 -35.71 1.88 -19.45
N GLU A 302 -35.59 1.08 -18.38
CA GLU A 302 -36.48 1.20 -17.22
C GLU A 302 -35.69 1.02 -15.93
N ASN A 303 -35.11 2.11 -15.43
CA ASN A 303 -34.79 2.22 -14.01
C ASN A 303 -35.10 3.64 -13.54
N SER A 304 -36.35 3.82 -13.11
CA SER A 304 -36.85 4.97 -12.39
C SER A 304 -36.07 5.16 -11.09
N VAL A 305 -35.16 6.12 -11.04
CA VAL A 305 -34.59 6.63 -9.79
C VAL A 305 -35.60 7.62 -9.21
N GLN A 306 -36.44 7.14 -8.27
CA GLN A 306 -37.17 8.03 -7.37
C GLN A 306 -36.16 8.63 -6.38
N VAL A 307 -35.83 9.90 -6.59
CA VAL A 307 -35.13 10.73 -5.61
C VAL A 307 -36.15 11.10 -4.53
N TYR A 308 -36.04 10.46 -3.37
CA TYR A 308 -36.77 10.84 -2.16
C TYR A 308 -36.05 12.03 -1.52
N ASN A 309 -36.72 13.18 -1.48
CA ASN A 309 -36.23 14.41 -0.87
C ASN A 309 -36.97 14.59 0.48
N PRO A 310 -36.32 14.43 1.65
CA PRO A 310 -36.95 14.76 2.92
C PRO A 310 -36.76 16.25 3.20
N SER A 311 -37.89 16.95 3.24
CA SER A 311 -38.07 18.25 3.91
C SER A 311 -37.96 18.13 5.42
#